data_AF-A0A1H4U378-F1
#
_entry.id   AF-A0A1H4U378-F1
#
_cell.length_a   1.000
_cell.length_b   1.000
_cell.length_c   1.000
_cell.angle_alpha   90.00
_cell.angle_beta   90.00
_cell.angle_gamma   90.00
#
_symmetry.space_group_name_H-M   'P 1'
#
loop_
_entity.id
_entity.type
_entity.pdbx_description
1 polymer ?
#
loop_
_entity_poly.entity_id
_entity_poly.type
_entity_poly.pdbx_seq_one_letter_code
_entity_poly.pdbx_strand_id
1 'polypeptide(L)'
;MQDDSVFSFEGDWPAVEGLLGGASKLDALARETGALVRRRRICNGSQLLRLALGYAATGQSLRSAAAWSHSALGIPLSDVAVLQRLRDCGDLLSSVVGRLLSLSTEWAEPSALWRGPPIRLVDGSMFAGPGKRGGQHRLHASYDPGTGRFDLLNLTDVKVGETLSLARIEPGTIAVADRNYAKTKALRELADNMAFFLVRAGISAMKMIYDKTGERLTAQDVIAALGEAEAVEIAVTLQEAKPKKDQANPRPLSKPLKTRIVIVRASEAVAARERARIERSRSKHGVTPREDTKAMAGLIMFATNLLAEDWPIERLIPLYRLRWQIELAFKVLKSIFAMRAVPAKDPALARTWILANLAAALLANLLASALERAIPPSNHRRRLSKPLQNPAPRPVPHSHRRPSTG
;
A
#
# COMPACT_ATOMS: atom_id res chain seq x y z
N MET A 1 -20.06 34.20 14.67
CA MET A 1 -19.00 33.73 13.75
C MET A 1 -19.24 34.47 12.47
N GLN A 2 -18.27 35.29 12.02
CA GLN A 2 -18.34 35.89 10.70
C GLN A 2 -18.39 34.76 9.67
N ASP A 3 -19.27 34.93 8.67
CA ASP A 3 -19.39 34.05 7.52
C ASP A 3 -18.06 34.07 6.76
N ASP A 4 -17.26 33.01 6.88
CA ASP A 4 -16.19 32.68 5.93
C ASP A 4 -16.84 32.19 4.61
N SER A 5 -17.74 32.98 4.04
CA SER A 5 -18.63 32.59 2.93
C SER A 5 -17.89 32.37 1.61
N VAL A 6 -16.67 32.89 1.47
CA VAL A 6 -15.88 32.76 0.24
C VAL A 6 -15.18 31.39 0.13
N PHE A 7 -15.03 30.67 1.26
CA PHE A 7 -14.47 29.31 1.32
C PHE A 7 -15.36 28.33 2.10
N SER A 8 -16.65 28.65 2.24
CA SER A 8 -17.60 27.75 2.86
C SER A 8 -17.90 26.57 1.94
N PHE A 9 -17.51 25.37 2.36
CA PHE A 9 -17.91 24.11 1.72
C PHE A 9 -19.44 23.88 1.69
N GLU A 10 -20.23 24.70 2.39
CA GLU A 10 -21.68 24.64 2.29
C GLU A 10 -22.17 25.06 0.89
N GLY A 11 -21.46 25.98 0.22
CA GLY A 11 -21.72 26.38 -1.16
C GLY A 11 -21.23 25.35 -2.20
N ASP A 12 -20.13 24.65 -1.90
CA ASP A 12 -19.46 23.72 -2.82
C ASP A 12 -19.85 22.24 -2.64
N TRP A 13 -20.76 21.93 -1.71
CA TRP A 13 -21.21 20.56 -1.49
C TRP A 13 -21.79 19.87 -2.75
N PRO A 14 -22.54 20.56 -3.63
CA PRO A 14 -22.97 19.98 -4.92
C PRO A 14 -21.80 19.50 -5.80
N ALA A 15 -20.61 20.12 -5.71
CA ALA A 15 -19.43 19.66 -6.42
C ALA A 15 -18.91 18.32 -5.85
N VAL A 16 -18.92 18.17 -4.52
CA VAL A 16 -18.61 16.90 -3.85
C VAL A 16 -19.57 15.80 -4.29
N GLU A 17 -20.88 16.11 -4.34
CA GLU A 17 -21.88 15.18 -4.88
C GLU A 17 -21.58 14.83 -6.34
N GLY A 18 -21.18 15.80 -7.16
CA GLY A 18 -20.77 15.61 -8.55
C GLY A 18 -19.65 14.58 -8.73
N LEU A 19 -18.62 14.61 -7.86
CA LEU A 19 -17.55 13.58 -7.85
C LEU A 19 -18.11 12.17 -7.61
N LEU A 20 -19.15 12.07 -6.78
CA LEU A 20 -19.84 10.82 -6.47
C LEU A 20 -20.94 10.47 -7.49
N GLY A 21 -21.04 11.22 -8.58
CA GLY A 21 -22.01 11.02 -9.66
C GLY A 21 -23.40 11.62 -9.41
N GLY A 22 -23.49 12.56 -8.46
CA GLY A 22 -24.68 13.34 -8.12
C GLY A 22 -25.43 12.82 -6.88
N ALA A 23 -26.25 13.69 -6.29
CA ALA A 23 -27.05 13.39 -5.09
C ALA A 23 -27.91 12.13 -5.26
N SER A 24 -28.54 11.93 -6.42
CA SER A 24 -29.41 10.78 -6.69
C SER A 24 -28.66 9.44 -6.65
N LYS A 25 -27.42 9.40 -7.14
CA LYS A 25 -26.59 8.18 -7.09
C LYS A 25 -26.14 7.89 -5.66
N LEU A 26 -25.75 8.92 -4.91
CA LEU A 26 -25.41 8.77 -3.50
C LEU A 26 -26.62 8.27 -2.68
N ASP A 27 -27.82 8.71 -3.01
CA ASP A 27 -29.08 8.21 -2.42
C ASP A 27 -29.36 6.75 -2.76
N ALA A 28 -29.16 6.34 -4.02
CA ALA A 28 -29.32 4.95 -4.43
C ALA A 28 -28.32 4.06 -3.67
N LEU A 29 -27.06 4.45 -3.64
CA LEU A 29 -25.99 3.75 -2.94
C LEU A 29 -26.27 3.62 -1.43
N ALA A 30 -26.76 4.68 -0.78
CA ALA A 30 -27.14 4.65 0.62
C ALA A 30 -28.28 3.65 0.92
N ARG A 31 -29.20 3.43 -0.02
CA ARG A 31 -30.25 2.41 0.12
C ARG A 31 -29.73 1.01 -0.13
N GLU A 32 -28.97 0.81 -1.21
CA GLU A 32 -28.40 -0.49 -1.61
C GLU A 32 -27.49 -1.07 -0.51
N THR A 33 -26.70 -0.22 0.13
CA THR A 33 -25.81 -0.60 1.23
C THR A 33 -26.51 -0.72 2.58
N GLY A 34 -27.82 -0.43 2.67
CA GLY A 34 -28.57 -0.46 3.92
C GLY A 34 -28.28 0.70 4.87
N ALA A 35 -27.41 1.65 4.53
CA ALA A 35 -27.09 2.81 5.37
C ALA A 35 -28.31 3.74 5.57
N LEU A 36 -29.24 3.78 4.61
CA LEU A 36 -30.47 4.56 4.67
C LEU A 36 -31.71 3.70 4.38
N VAL A 37 -32.10 2.85 5.34
CA VAL A 37 -33.34 2.06 5.25
C VAL A 37 -34.59 2.91 5.51
N ARG A 38 -34.53 3.81 6.52
CA ARG A 38 -35.67 4.65 6.94
C ARG A 38 -35.30 6.13 6.89
N ARG A 39 -36.07 6.92 6.15
CA ARG A 39 -35.96 8.39 6.01
C ARG A 39 -36.56 9.15 7.19
N ARG A 40 -36.00 8.93 8.39
CA ARG A 40 -36.39 9.64 9.62
C ARG A 40 -35.31 10.66 9.95
N ARG A 41 -35.65 11.95 9.86
CA ARG A 41 -34.76 13.13 10.03
C ARG A 41 -33.67 13.25 8.97
N ILE A 42 -32.85 12.21 8.78
CA ILE A 42 -31.95 12.09 7.63
C ILE A 42 -32.76 11.53 6.46
N CYS A 43 -32.83 12.30 5.37
CA CYS A 43 -33.72 12.03 4.24
C CYS A 43 -32.98 11.51 3.01
N ASN A 44 -31.67 11.75 2.91
CA ASN A 44 -30.87 11.43 1.72
C ASN A 44 -29.44 11.02 2.11
N GLY A 45 -28.74 10.37 1.18
CA GLY A 45 -27.37 9.88 1.37
C GLY A 45 -26.35 11.02 1.49
N SER A 46 -26.66 12.17 0.89
CA SER A 46 -25.87 13.40 1.02
C SER A 46 -25.76 13.89 2.46
N GLN A 47 -26.89 14.03 3.17
CA GLN A 47 -26.94 14.37 4.59
C GLN A 47 -26.20 13.33 5.45
N LEU A 48 -26.33 12.05 5.10
CA LEU A 48 -25.66 10.97 5.83
C LEU A 48 -24.13 11.03 5.66
N LEU A 49 -23.64 11.29 4.45
CA LEU A 49 -22.23 11.48 4.17
C LEU A 49 -21.68 12.71 4.91
N ARG A 50 -22.40 13.85 4.88
CA ARG A 50 -22.03 15.06 5.64
C ARG A 50 -21.92 14.76 7.13
N LEU A 51 -22.86 14.02 7.71
CA LEU A 51 -22.81 13.60 9.11
C LEU A 51 -21.60 12.71 9.41
N ALA A 52 -21.29 11.75 8.54
CA ALA A 52 -20.16 10.85 8.72
C ALA A 52 -18.81 11.60 8.63
N LEU A 53 -18.65 12.50 7.66
CA LEU A 53 -17.47 13.35 7.54
C LEU A 53 -17.36 14.32 8.72
N GLY A 54 -18.46 14.95 9.13
CA GLY A 54 -18.53 15.85 10.27
C GLY A 54 -18.10 15.15 11.57
N TYR A 55 -18.55 13.92 11.81
CA TYR A 55 -18.11 13.13 12.95
C TYR A 55 -16.63 12.75 12.88
N ALA A 56 -16.19 12.20 11.75
CA ALA A 56 -14.90 11.52 11.66
C ALA A 56 -13.72 12.46 11.37
N ALA A 57 -13.84 13.31 10.34
CA ALA A 57 -12.76 14.14 9.84
C ALA A 57 -12.41 15.30 10.79
N THR A 58 -13.35 15.70 11.66
CA THR A 58 -13.12 16.76 12.65
C THR A 58 -12.78 16.21 14.05
N GLY A 59 -12.71 14.89 14.22
CA GLY A 59 -12.42 14.25 15.51
C GLY A 59 -13.50 14.49 16.58
N GLN A 60 -14.73 14.80 16.17
CA GLN A 60 -15.82 15.15 17.07
C GLN A 60 -16.35 13.97 17.89
N SER A 61 -16.85 14.27 19.08
CA SER A 61 -17.68 13.32 19.85
C SER A 61 -19.05 13.12 19.17
N LEU A 62 -19.78 12.05 19.51
CA LEU A 62 -21.15 11.84 19.01
C LEU A 62 -22.09 13.00 19.40
N ARG A 63 -21.90 13.58 20.59
CA ARG A 63 -22.65 14.75 21.06
C ARG A 63 -22.34 15.98 20.23
N SER A 64 -21.07 16.22 19.94
CA SER A 64 -20.63 17.33 19.07
C SER A 64 -21.16 17.16 17.66
N ALA A 65 -21.11 15.95 17.10
CA ALA A 65 -21.66 15.65 15.77
C ALA A 65 -23.19 15.85 15.71
N ALA A 66 -23.91 15.54 16.79
CA ALA A 66 -25.35 15.80 16.91
C ALA A 66 -25.65 17.32 16.94
N ALA A 67 -24.87 18.09 17.71
CA ALA A 67 -25.00 19.55 17.74
C ALA A 67 -24.70 20.17 16.37
N TRP A 68 -23.63 19.72 15.71
CA TRP A 68 -23.26 20.16 14.37
C TRP A 68 -24.33 19.80 13.32
N SER A 69 -24.90 18.58 13.40
CA SER A 69 -26.02 18.17 12.54
C SER A 69 -27.22 19.13 12.66
N HIS A 70 -27.52 19.58 13.88
CA HIS A 70 -28.60 20.53 14.08
C HIS A 70 -28.26 21.91 13.49
N SER A 71 -27.08 22.45 13.81
CA SER A 71 -26.71 23.81 13.41
C SER A 71 -26.37 23.95 11.93
N ALA A 72 -25.69 22.98 11.33
CA ALA A 72 -25.18 23.06 9.95
C ALA A 72 -26.08 22.35 8.93
N LEU A 73 -26.80 21.30 9.33
CA LEU A 73 -27.68 20.55 8.43
C LEU A 73 -29.17 20.81 8.67
N GLY A 74 -29.53 21.49 9.76
CA GLY A 74 -30.93 21.65 10.18
C GLY A 74 -31.58 20.34 10.63
N ILE A 75 -30.79 19.30 10.95
CA ILE A 75 -31.27 17.96 11.28
C ILE A 75 -31.07 17.72 12.78
N PRO A 76 -32.13 17.86 13.60
CA PRO A 76 -32.03 17.59 15.03
C PRO A 76 -31.91 16.08 15.28
N LEU A 77 -30.81 15.67 15.91
CA LEU A 77 -30.52 14.30 16.29
C LEU A 77 -30.03 14.26 17.74
N SER A 78 -30.29 13.15 18.44
CA SER A 78 -29.56 12.82 19.67
C SER A 78 -28.22 12.16 19.34
N ASP A 79 -27.30 12.14 20.29
CA ASP A 79 -26.03 11.40 20.19
C ASP A 79 -26.25 9.89 19.93
N VAL A 80 -27.26 9.28 20.56
CA VAL A 80 -27.67 7.90 20.32
C VAL A 80 -28.18 7.71 18.88
N ALA A 81 -28.93 8.67 18.34
CA ALA A 81 -29.41 8.62 16.96
C ALA A 81 -28.23 8.73 15.97
N VAL A 82 -27.26 9.61 16.23
CA VAL A 82 -26.03 9.71 15.44
C VAL A 82 -25.25 8.39 15.48
N LEU A 83 -25.05 7.80 16.66
CA LEU A 83 -24.37 6.52 16.83
C LEU A 83 -25.01 5.43 15.97
N GLN A 84 -26.33 5.23 16.10
CA GLN A 84 -27.01 4.18 15.36
C GLN A 84 -26.89 4.38 13.85
N ARG A 85 -27.03 5.62 13.37
CA ARG A 85 -26.89 5.93 11.94
C ARG A 85 -25.48 5.64 11.42
N LEU A 86 -24.45 6.05 12.17
CA LEU A 86 -23.07 5.89 11.74
C LEU A 86 -22.60 4.43 11.77
N ARG A 87 -23.10 3.59 12.68
CA ARG A 87 -22.77 2.14 12.69
C ARG A 87 -23.13 1.45 11.38
N ASP A 88 -24.20 1.89 10.73
CA ASP A 88 -24.73 1.28 9.51
C ASP A 88 -24.13 1.90 8.22
N CYS A 89 -23.20 2.85 8.34
CA CYS A 89 -22.62 3.57 7.19
C CYS A 89 -21.40 2.91 6.55
N GLY A 90 -20.88 1.81 7.11
CA GLY A 90 -19.60 1.26 6.70
C GLY A 90 -19.53 0.89 5.20
N ASP A 91 -20.57 0.23 4.67
CA ASP A 91 -20.55 -0.22 3.26
C ASP A 91 -20.81 0.92 2.26
N LEU A 92 -21.64 1.90 2.66
CA LEU A 92 -21.78 3.16 1.94
C LEU A 92 -20.42 3.85 1.81
N LEU A 93 -19.73 4.05 2.93
CA LEU A 93 -18.43 4.75 2.94
C LEU A 93 -17.35 3.95 2.23
N SER A 94 -17.37 2.62 2.30
CA SER A 94 -16.45 1.78 1.53
C SER A 94 -16.61 1.99 0.02
N SER A 95 -17.86 2.11 -0.44
CA SER A 95 -18.18 2.37 -1.84
C SER A 95 -17.80 3.79 -2.26
N VAL A 96 -18.02 4.78 -1.39
CA VAL A 96 -17.57 6.17 -1.58
C VAL A 96 -16.05 6.25 -1.68
N VAL A 97 -15.31 5.61 -0.77
CA VAL A 97 -13.84 5.53 -0.82
C VAL A 97 -13.38 4.87 -2.12
N GLY A 98 -14.00 3.77 -2.53
CA GLY A 98 -13.68 3.11 -3.80
C GLY A 98 -13.85 4.03 -5.00
N ARG A 99 -14.97 4.76 -5.08
CA ARG A 99 -15.23 5.73 -6.15
C ARG A 99 -14.20 6.87 -6.18
N LEU A 100 -13.90 7.44 -5.02
CA LEU A 100 -12.92 8.53 -4.93
C LEU A 100 -11.50 8.05 -5.26
N LEU A 101 -11.17 6.81 -4.90
CA LEU A 101 -9.90 6.19 -5.26
C LEU A 101 -9.78 5.99 -6.77
N SER A 102 -10.83 5.48 -7.43
CA SER A 102 -10.87 5.33 -8.90
C SER A 102 -10.68 6.67 -9.62
N LEU A 103 -11.37 7.72 -9.17
CA LEU A 103 -11.18 9.07 -9.73
C LEU A 103 -9.74 9.57 -9.52
N SER A 104 -9.18 9.32 -8.34
CA SER A 104 -7.80 9.69 -8.00
C SER A 104 -6.81 9.05 -8.97
N THR A 105 -7.00 7.78 -9.31
CA THR A 105 -6.16 7.07 -10.28
C THR A 105 -6.40 7.52 -11.71
N GLU A 106 -7.66 7.75 -12.11
CA GLU A 106 -8.01 8.22 -13.47
C GLU A 106 -7.46 9.62 -13.77
N TRP A 107 -7.39 10.49 -12.76
CA TRP A 107 -6.90 11.86 -12.88
C TRP A 107 -5.40 11.99 -12.71
N ALA A 108 -4.70 10.89 -12.44
CA ALA A 108 -3.27 10.93 -12.26
C ALA A 108 -2.54 10.90 -13.60
N GLU A 109 -1.66 11.87 -13.81
CA GLU A 109 -0.72 11.82 -14.92
C GLU A 109 0.43 10.87 -14.59
N PRO A 110 0.70 9.85 -15.42
CA PRO A 110 1.83 8.96 -15.23
C PRO A 110 3.16 9.73 -15.24
N SER A 111 4.12 9.27 -14.44
CA SER A 111 5.49 9.81 -14.49
C SER A 111 6.09 9.65 -15.88
N ALA A 112 6.44 10.77 -16.52
CA ALA A 112 7.17 10.78 -17.80
C ALA A 112 8.59 10.19 -17.70
N LEU A 113 9.12 10.02 -16.48
CA LEU A 113 10.47 9.54 -16.22
C LEU A 113 10.56 8.01 -16.22
N TRP A 114 9.45 7.31 -15.91
CA TRP A 114 9.44 5.85 -15.84
C TRP A 114 8.85 5.25 -17.12
N ARG A 115 9.61 4.36 -17.78
CA ARG A 115 9.20 3.64 -19.00
C ARG A 115 9.26 2.12 -18.85
N GLY A 116 9.45 1.63 -17.62
CA GLY A 116 9.46 0.20 -17.34
C GLY A 116 8.06 -0.33 -17.03
N PRO A 117 7.96 -1.60 -16.61
CA PRO A 117 6.71 -2.20 -16.16
C PRO A 117 6.07 -1.41 -15.00
N PRO A 118 4.73 -1.43 -14.83
CA PRO A 118 4.08 -0.78 -13.71
C PRO A 118 4.65 -1.25 -12.37
N ILE A 119 4.74 -0.34 -11.40
CA ILE A 119 5.25 -0.64 -10.05
C ILE A 119 4.10 -0.47 -9.06
N ARG A 120 4.00 -1.40 -8.11
CA ARG A 120 3.07 -1.33 -6.98
C ARG A 120 3.81 -1.56 -5.68
N LEU A 121 3.88 -0.53 -4.85
CA LEU A 121 4.37 -0.63 -3.49
C LEU A 121 3.23 -1.17 -2.63
N VAL A 122 3.46 -2.29 -1.95
CA VAL A 122 2.44 -2.94 -1.13
C VAL A 122 2.85 -2.88 0.33
N ASP A 123 1.96 -2.34 1.16
CA ASP A 123 2.16 -2.24 2.60
C ASP A 123 0.82 -2.16 3.34
N GLY A 124 0.87 -2.42 4.65
CA GLY A 124 -0.29 -2.46 5.53
C GLY A 124 -0.15 -1.46 6.66
N SER A 125 -1.27 -0.88 7.09
CA SER A 125 -1.30 0.07 8.19
C SER A 125 -2.36 -0.29 9.22
N MET A 126 -1.94 -0.37 10.48
CA MET A 126 -2.85 -0.65 11.59
C MET A 126 -3.52 0.63 12.11
N PHE A 127 -4.83 0.56 12.30
CA PHE A 127 -5.64 1.54 13.00
C PHE A 127 -6.03 0.94 14.35
N ALA A 128 -5.41 1.44 15.42
CA ALA A 128 -5.69 0.98 16.78
C ALA A 128 -6.91 1.72 17.33
N GLY A 129 -7.87 0.96 17.86
CA GLY A 129 -8.95 1.50 18.69
C GLY A 129 -8.65 1.43 20.19
N PRO A 130 -9.53 1.97 21.04
CA PRO A 130 -9.38 1.97 22.49
C PRO A 130 -9.31 0.57 23.09
N GLY A 131 -8.32 0.36 23.96
CA GLY A 131 -8.09 -0.89 24.68
C GLY A 131 -7.45 -2.00 23.83
N LYS A 132 -7.24 -3.18 24.42
CA LYS A 132 -6.47 -4.26 23.78
C LYS A 132 -7.16 -4.92 22.56
N ARG A 133 -8.49 -4.81 22.44
CA ARG A 133 -9.29 -5.49 21.39
C ARG A 133 -10.36 -4.63 20.71
N GLY A 134 -10.55 -3.37 21.13
CA GLY A 134 -11.63 -2.53 20.63
C GLY A 134 -11.29 -1.88 19.28
N GLY A 135 -12.21 -1.94 18.31
CA GLY A 135 -12.18 -1.13 17.08
C GLY A 135 -10.96 -1.27 16.16
N GLN A 136 -10.10 -2.27 16.35
CA GLN A 136 -8.86 -2.40 15.57
C GLN A 136 -9.13 -2.87 14.14
N HIS A 137 -8.53 -2.20 13.17
CA HIS A 137 -8.64 -2.53 11.75
C HIS A 137 -7.30 -2.41 11.05
N ARG A 138 -7.12 -3.19 9.98
CA ARG A 138 -5.95 -3.12 9.10
C ARG A 138 -6.37 -2.56 7.75
N LEU A 139 -5.67 -1.52 7.31
CA LEU A 139 -5.74 -1.04 5.94
C LEU A 139 -4.61 -1.66 5.15
N HIS A 140 -4.94 -2.56 4.21
CA HIS A 140 -4.01 -3.08 3.22
C HIS A 140 -4.04 -2.16 2.02
N ALA A 141 -2.88 -1.71 1.54
CA ALA A 141 -2.82 -0.76 0.45
C ALA A 141 -1.82 -1.17 -0.63
N SER A 142 -2.14 -0.73 -1.83
CA SER A 142 -1.19 -0.63 -2.94
C SER A 142 -1.04 0.84 -3.31
N TYR A 143 0.18 1.23 -3.66
CA TYR A 143 0.56 2.58 -4.01
C TYR A 143 1.41 2.57 -5.28
N ASP A 144 1.03 3.39 -6.25
CA ASP A 144 1.76 3.59 -7.48
C ASP A 144 2.73 4.79 -7.31
N PRO A 145 4.06 4.53 -7.30
CA PRO A 145 5.06 5.58 -7.14
C PRO A 145 5.22 6.46 -8.40
N GLY A 146 4.72 6.01 -9.55
CA GLY A 146 4.72 6.77 -10.80
C GLY A 146 3.66 7.86 -10.81
N THR A 147 2.51 7.62 -10.18
CA THR A 147 1.44 8.61 -10.04
C THR A 147 1.42 9.31 -8.68
N GLY A 148 2.11 8.74 -7.69
CA GLY A 148 2.12 9.23 -6.32
C GLY A 148 0.80 8.98 -5.58
N ARG A 149 0.03 7.95 -5.98
CA ARG A 149 -1.31 7.71 -5.45
C ARG A 149 -1.50 6.28 -4.94
N PHE A 150 -2.39 6.12 -3.98
CA PHE A 150 -2.96 4.80 -3.69
C PHE A 150 -3.84 4.37 -4.85
N ASP A 151 -3.77 3.11 -5.23
CA ASP A 151 -4.65 2.48 -6.24
C ASP A 151 -5.48 1.35 -5.63
N LEU A 152 -5.12 0.89 -4.43
CA LEU A 152 -5.94 0.01 -3.61
C LEU A 152 -5.94 0.46 -2.16
N LEU A 153 -7.13 0.51 -1.56
CA LEU A 153 -7.34 0.67 -0.13
C LEU A 153 -8.35 -0.38 0.33
N ASN A 154 -7.90 -1.41 1.04
CA ASN A 154 -8.74 -2.50 1.55
C ASN A 154 -8.72 -2.53 3.07
N LEU A 155 -9.83 -2.16 3.71
CA LEU A 155 -9.96 -2.13 5.16
C LEU A 155 -10.57 -3.44 5.68
N THR A 156 -9.82 -4.16 6.50
CA THR A 156 -10.23 -5.42 7.12
C THR A 156 -10.14 -5.35 8.63
N ASP A 157 -10.68 -6.37 9.30
CA ASP A 157 -10.37 -6.60 10.71
C ASP A 157 -8.90 -7.08 10.89
N VAL A 158 -8.51 -7.29 12.14
CA VAL A 158 -7.16 -7.76 12.51
C VAL A 158 -6.91 -9.25 12.26
N LYS A 159 -7.94 -10.04 11.95
CA LYS A 159 -7.80 -11.48 11.68
C LYS A 159 -7.25 -11.72 10.29
N VAL A 160 -7.51 -10.82 9.35
CA VAL A 160 -6.93 -10.85 8.02
C VAL A 160 -5.47 -10.39 8.08
N GLY A 161 -4.56 -11.33 7.85
CA GLY A 161 -3.12 -11.06 7.81
C GLY A 161 -2.69 -10.37 6.51
N GLU A 162 -1.54 -9.70 6.56
CA GLU A 162 -0.91 -9.05 5.40
C GLU A 162 -0.43 -10.10 4.40
N THR A 163 -0.78 -9.93 3.12
CA THR A 163 -0.35 -10.80 2.03
C THR A 163 -0.43 -10.07 0.70
N LEU A 164 0.47 -10.38 -0.23
CA LEU A 164 0.44 -9.78 -1.58
C LEU A 164 -0.81 -10.17 -2.36
N SER A 165 -1.44 -11.30 -2.02
CA SER A 165 -2.71 -11.74 -2.59
C SER A 165 -3.83 -10.70 -2.42
N LEU A 166 -3.77 -9.86 -1.38
CA LEU A 166 -4.77 -8.80 -1.15
C LEU A 166 -4.54 -7.58 -2.04
N ALA A 167 -3.35 -7.41 -2.63
CA ALA A 167 -2.97 -6.23 -3.38
C ALA A 167 -3.47 -6.21 -4.83
N ARG A 168 -4.08 -7.31 -5.32
CA ARG A 168 -4.65 -7.44 -6.69
C ARG A 168 -3.68 -6.98 -7.79
N ILE A 169 -2.45 -7.45 -7.72
CA ILE A 169 -1.39 -7.08 -8.67
C ILE A 169 -1.73 -7.60 -10.07
N GLU A 170 -1.78 -6.67 -11.04
CA GLU A 170 -2.08 -6.98 -12.44
C GLU A 170 -0.92 -7.71 -13.14
N PRO A 171 -1.19 -8.50 -14.18
CA PRO A 171 -0.15 -9.11 -15.01
C PRO A 171 0.87 -8.09 -15.52
N GLY A 172 2.14 -8.45 -15.53
CA GLY A 172 3.25 -7.57 -15.94
C GLY A 172 3.65 -6.51 -14.91
N THR A 173 2.95 -6.38 -13.78
CA THR A 173 3.26 -5.40 -12.74
C THR A 173 4.31 -5.92 -11.75
N ILE A 174 5.19 -5.05 -11.27
CA ILE A 174 6.19 -5.35 -10.25
C ILE A 174 5.69 -4.94 -8.87
N ALA A 175 5.39 -5.92 -8.03
CA ALA A 175 5.04 -5.72 -6.63
C ALA A 175 6.31 -5.58 -5.77
N VAL A 176 6.44 -4.47 -5.04
CA VAL A 176 7.54 -4.21 -4.12
C VAL A 176 7.00 -4.20 -2.70
N ALA A 177 7.51 -5.07 -1.83
CA ALA A 177 6.97 -5.22 -0.47
C ALA A 177 8.04 -5.60 0.57
N ASP A 178 7.70 -5.41 1.84
CA ASP A 178 8.61 -5.71 2.94
C ASP A 178 8.73 -7.23 3.23
N ARG A 179 9.45 -7.57 4.31
CA ARG A 179 9.70 -8.96 4.70
C ARG A 179 8.46 -9.74 5.18
N ASN A 180 7.43 -9.06 5.66
CA ASN A 180 6.19 -9.71 6.12
C ASN A 180 5.36 -10.23 4.94
N TYR A 181 5.57 -9.67 3.75
CA TYR A 181 4.93 -10.07 2.50
C TYR A 181 5.64 -11.22 1.78
N ALA A 182 6.82 -11.65 2.24
CA ALA A 182 7.62 -12.71 1.62
C ALA A 182 7.07 -14.14 1.89
N LYS A 183 5.77 -14.35 1.59
CA LYS A 183 5.06 -15.61 1.75
C LYS A 183 5.06 -16.38 0.43
N THR A 184 5.70 -17.55 0.38
CA THR A 184 5.87 -18.34 -0.85
C THR A 184 4.56 -18.55 -1.63
N LYS A 185 3.45 -18.84 -0.92
CA LYS A 185 2.13 -18.98 -1.55
C LYS A 185 1.70 -17.73 -2.32
N ALA A 186 1.83 -16.54 -1.71
CA ALA A 186 1.44 -15.29 -2.34
C ALA A 186 2.38 -14.90 -3.49
N LEU A 187 3.69 -15.15 -3.34
CA LEU A 187 4.66 -14.94 -4.43
C LEU A 187 4.39 -15.84 -5.63
N ARG A 188 3.93 -17.07 -5.39
CA ARG A 188 3.47 -17.98 -6.45
C ARG A 188 2.23 -17.46 -7.14
N GLU A 189 1.20 -17.05 -6.39
CA GLU A 189 -0.02 -16.50 -6.97
C GLU A 189 0.28 -15.31 -7.90
N LEU A 190 1.25 -14.45 -7.53
CA LEU A 190 1.73 -13.39 -8.40
C LEU A 190 2.44 -13.93 -9.65
N ALA A 191 3.37 -14.87 -9.49
CA ALA A 191 4.10 -15.45 -10.63
C ALA A 191 3.18 -16.19 -11.61
N ASP A 192 2.21 -16.96 -11.09
CA ASP A 192 1.20 -17.66 -11.88
C ASP A 192 0.28 -16.68 -12.62
N ASN A 193 0.06 -15.47 -12.06
CA ASN A 193 -0.63 -14.35 -12.71
C ASN A 193 0.28 -13.51 -13.64
N MET A 194 1.47 -14.02 -13.99
CA MET A 194 2.45 -13.29 -14.81
C MET A 194 2.87 -11.93 -14.23
N ALA A 195 2.75 -11.75 -12.92
CA ALA A 195 3.23 -10.59 -12.20
C ALA A 195 4.63 -10.83 -11.64
N PHE A 196 5.33 -9.74 -11.36
CA PHE A 196 6.67 -9.76 -10.81
C PHE A 196 6.68 -9.33 -9.35
N PHE A 197 7.69 -9.73 -8.61
CA PHE A 197 7.86 -9.31 -7.22
C PHE A 197 9.31 -8.94 -6.91
N LEU A 198 9.47 -8.01 -5.97
CA LEU A 198 10.71 -7.70 -5.28
C LEU A 198 10.40 -7.53 -3.80
N VAL A 199 10.69 -8.56 -3.00
CA VAL A 199 10.38 -8.56 -1.56
C VAL A 199 11.64 -8.72 -0.73
N ARG A 200 11.68 -8.08 0.45
CA ARG A 200 12.77 -8.34 1.40
C ARG A 200 12.67 -9.79 1.89
N ALA A 201 13.75 -10.54 1.73
CA ALA A 201 13.81 -11.95 2.07
C ALA A 201 14.40 -12.15 3.48
N GLY A 202 14.01 -13.26 4.11
CA GLY A 202 14.57 -13.69 5.39
C GLY A 202 15.00 -15.15 5.32
N ILE A 203 16.28 -15.42 5.57
CA ILE A 203 16.89 -16.77 5.47
C ILE A 203 16.15 -17.85 6.29
N SER A 204 15.67 -17.48 7.48
CA SER A 204 14.93 -18.38 8.37
C SER A 204 13.42 -18.41 8.08
N ALA A 205 12.88 -17.36 7.45
CA ALA A 205 11.45 -17.21 7.21
C ALA A 205 10.99 -17.90 5.92
N MET A 206 11.85 -17.97 4.90
CA MET A 206 11.53 -18.57 3.61
C MET A 206 12.26 -19.90 3.45
N LYS A 207 11.62 -20.90 2.83
CA LYS A 207 12.29 -22.17 2.48
C LYS A 207 12.89 -22.04 1.08
N MET A 208 14.15 -21.61 1.03
CA MET A 208 14.96 -21.43 -0.17
C MET A 208 15.81 -22.68 -0.39
N ILE A 209 15.70 -23.31 -1.55
CA ILE A 209 16.38 -24.56 -1.89
C ILE A 209 17.25 -24.35 -3.12
N TYR A 210 18.49 -24.85 -3.10
CA TYR A 210 19.32 -24.89 -4.29
C TYR A 210 18.79 -25.90 -5.30
N ASP A 211 18.61 -25.48 -6.55
CA ASP A 211 18.05 -26.35 -7.60
C ASP A 211 18.95 -27.54 -7.91
N LYS A 212 20.27 -27.37 -7.81
CA LYS A 212 21.25 -28.41 -8.14
C LYS A 212 21.42 -29.47 -7.05
N THR A 213 21.39 -29.06 -5.79
CA THR A 213 21.70 -29.95 -4.65
C THR A 213 20.46 -30.40 -3.88
N GLY A 214 19.34 -29.68 -4.01
CA GLY A 214 18.14 -29.91 -3.19
C GLY A 214 18.30 -29.47 -1.72
N GLU A 215 19.45 -28.90 -1.37
CA GLU A 215 19.76 -28.45 -0.02
C GLU A 215 19.19 -27.07 0.27
N ARG A 216 18.98 -26.80 1.55
CA ARG A 216 18.47 -25.51 2.00
C ARG A 216 19.59 -24.47 2.03
N LEU A 217 19.35 -23.30 1.45
CA LEU A 217 20.24 -22.15 1.59
C LEU A 217 20.39 -21.77 3.07
N THR A 218 21.63 -21.76 3.57
CA THR A 218 21.99 -21.41 4.95
C THR A 218 22.52 -19.98 5.05
N ALA A 219 22.68 -19.49 6.28
CA ALA A 219 23.32 -18.18 6.49
C ALA A 219 24.81 -18.21 6.11
N GLN A 220 25.49 -19.33 6.37
CA GLN A 220 26.88 -19.57 6.01
C GLN A 220 27.06 -19.50 4.49
N ASP A 221 26.16 -20.11 3.72
CA ASP A 221 26.19 -20.05 2.25
C ASP A 221 26.04 -18.61 1.74
N VAL A 222 25.13 -17.83 2.34
CA VAL A 222 24.92 -16.42 1.98
C VAL A 222 26.17 -15.59 2.25
N ILE A 223 26.81 -15.79 3.40
CA ILE A 223 28.04 -15.07 3.77
C ILE A 223 29.20 -15.48 2.86
N ALA A 224 29.37 -16.77 2.62
CA ALA A 224 30.43 -17.31 1.76
C ALA A 224 30.26 -16.83 0.31
N ALA A 225 29.03 -16.84 -0.21
CA ALA A 225 28.74 -16.36 -1.55
C ALA A 225 29.01 -14.86 -1.70
N LEU A 226 28.70 -14.05 -0.68
CA LEU A 226 28.94 -12.60 -0.72
C LEU A 226 30.45 -12.29 -0.64
N GLY A 227 31.20 -12.96 0.23
CA GLY A 227 32.63 -12.70 0.43
C GLY A 227 32.91 -11.21 0.68
N GLU A 228 33.85 -10.65 -0.10
CA GLU A 228 34.21 -9.22 -0.11
C GLU A 228 33.38 -8.38 -1.09
N ALA A 229 32.47 -8.99 -1.84
CA ALA A 229 31.64 -8.24 -2.78
C ALA A 229 30.62 -7.34 -2.06
N GLU A 230 30.18 -6.30 -2.76
CA GLU A 230 29.10 -5.42 -2.31
C GLU A 230 27.72 -6.06 -2.51
N ALA A 231 27.57 -6.86 -3.56
CA ALA A 231 26.35 -7.60 -3.82
C ALA A 231 26.61 -8.86 -4.67
N VAL A 232 25.81 -9.89 -4.44
CA VAL A 232 25.81 -11.14 -5.21
C VAL A 232 24.38 -11.65 -5.39
N GLU A 233 24.21 -12.61 -6.29
CA GLU A 233 22.93 -13.27 -6.51
C GLU A 233 23.06 -14.80 -6.49
N ILE A 234 22.00 -15.45 -6.01
CA ILE A 234 21.90 -16.90 -5.92
C ILE A 234 20.56 -17.32 -6.49
N ALA A 235 20.58 -18.25 -7.45
CA ALA A 235 19.37 -18.90 -7.95
C ALA A 235 18.90 -19.99 -6.98
N VAL A 236 17.63 -19.93 -6.58
CA VAL A 236 17.00 -20.90 -5.69
C VAL A 236 15.59 -21.22 -6.17
N THR A 237 15.00 -22.26 -5.62
CA THR A 237 13.56 -22.47 -5.64
C THR A 237 12.95 -22.23 -4.27
N LEU A 238 11.85 -21.47 -4.24
CA LEU A 238 11.04 -21.31 -3.05
C LEU A 238 10.05 -22.47 -2.95
N GLN A 239 10.02 -23.09 -1.77
CA GLN A 239 9.06 -24.12 -1.43
C GLN A 239 8.10 -23.62 -0.33
N GLU A 240 6.86 -24.06 -0.39
CA GLU A 240 5.91 -23.84 0.69
C GLU A 240 6.26 -24.74 1.89
N ALA A 241 6.11 -24.21 3.10
CA ALA A 241 6.25 -25.01 4.30
C ALA A 241 5.03 -25.93 4.44
N LYS A 242 5.24 -27.23 4.71
CA LYS A 242 4.13 -28.15 4.99
C LYS A 242 3.37 -27.67 6.23
N PRO A 243 2.04 -27.49 6.17
CA PRO A 243 1.27 -27.17 7.36
C PRO A 243 1.37 -28.32 8.38
N LYS A 244 1.69 -27.99 9.65
CA LYS A 244 1.86 -28.98 10.73
C LYS A 244 0.64 -29.86 10.99
N LYS A 245 -0.56 -29.45 10.55
CA LYS A 245 -1.85 -30.14 10.79
C LYS A 245 -2.31 -31.09 9.68
N ASP A 246 -1.72 -31.06 8.48
CA ASP A 246 -2.17 -31.88 7.34
C ASP A 246 -1.33 -33.15 7.17
N GLN A 247 -0.90 -33.80 8.27
CA GLN A 247 -0.25 -35.13 8.17
C GLN A 247 -1.24 -36.22 7.75
N ALA A 248 -2.52 -36.05 8.07
CA ALA A 248 -3.57 -37.02 7.76
C ALA A 248 -4.07 -36.95 6.30
N ASN A 249 -3.81 -35.84 5.58
CA ASN A 249 -4.19 -35.70 4.18
C ASN A 249 -3.24 -34.72 3.46
N PRO A 250 -2.09 -35.19 2.96
CA PRO A 250 -1.08 -34.31 2.37
C PRO A 250 -1.65 -33.64 1.11
N ARG A 251 -1.89 -32.33 1.17
CA ARG A 251 -2.12 -31.54 -0.05
C ARG A 251 -0.91 -31.70 -0.98
N PRO A 252 -1.14 -31.84 -2.31
CA PRO A 252 -0.04 -31.87 -3.26
C PRO A 252 0.83 -30.62 -3.08
N LEU A 253 2.13 -30.83 -2.91
CA LEU A 253 3.10 -29.74 -2.78
C LEU A 253 3.05 -28.89 -4.05
N SER A 254 2.90 -27.58 -3.90
CA SER A 254 2.97 -26.63 -5.00
C SER A 254 4.33 -26.76 -5.70
N LYS A 255 4.34 -26.74 -7.05
CA LYS A 255 5.57 -26.83 -7.86
C LYS A 255 6.62 -25.82 -7.36
N PRO A 256 7.92 -26.13 -7.21
CA PRO A 256 8.89 -25.16 -6.71
C PRO A 256 8.90 -23.83 -7.52
N LEU A 257 8.96 -22.67 -6.85
CA LEU A 257 8.98 -21.35 -7.52
C LEU A 257 10.43 -20.91 -7.74
N LYS A 258 10.91 -20.92 -8.98
CA LYS A 258 12.23 -20.37 -9.33
C LYS A 258 12.30 -18.91 -8.91
N THR A 259 13.35 -18.56 -8.17
CA THR A 259 13.51 -17.24 -7.57
C THR A 259 14.99 -16.89 -7.50
N ARG A 260 15.31 -15.64 -7.79
CA ARG A 260 16.63 -15.07 -7.59
C ARG A 260 16.69 -14.42 -6.21
N ILE A 261 17.68 -14.80 -5.42
CA ILE A 261 18.01 -14.16 -4.15
C ILE A 261 19.15 -13.19 -4.38
N VAL A 262 18.92 -11.91 -4.16
CA VAL A 262 19.94 -10.86 -4.27
C VAL A 262 20.38 -10.47 -2.88
N ILE A 263 21.66 -10.58 -2.59
CA ILE A 263 22.27 -10.27 -1.31
C ILE A 263 23.08 -8.99 -1.49
N VAL A 264 22.86 -8.02 -0.62
CA VAL A 264 23.51 -6.71 -0.67
C VAL A 264 24.08 -6.39 0.71
N ARG A 265 25.32 -5.90 0.74
CA ARG A 265 25.91 -5.32 1.94
C ARG A 265 25.22 -4.00 2.26
N ALA A 266 24.64 -3.90 3.44
CA ALA A 266 24.09 -2.64 3.90
C ALA A 266 25.23 -1.68 4.26
N SER A 267 24.96 -0.37 4.19
CA SER A 267 25.92 0.60 4.71
C SER A 267 26.16 0.39 6.20
N GLU A 268 27.35 0.79 6.68
CA GLU A 268 27.75 0.61 8.08
C GLU A 268 26.74 1.23 9.06
N ALA A 269 26.16 2.38 8.70
CA ALA A 269 25.11 3.02 9.48
C ALA A 269 23.81 2.19 9.58
N VAL A 270 23.46 1.41 8.55
CA VAL A 270 22.30 0.49 8.59
C VAL A 270 22.66 -0.77 9.38
N ALA A 271 23.85 -1.32 9.17
CA ALA A 271 24.36 -2.48 9.90
C ALA A 271 24.45 -2.21 11.41
N ALA A 272 24.96 -1.05 11.81
CA ALA A 272 25.04 -0.63 13.21
C ALA A 272 23.65 -0.49 13.85
N ARG A 273 22.67 0.08 13.13
CA ARG A 273 21.28 0.18 13.62
C ARG A 273 20.62 -1.19 13.80
N GLU A 274 20.84 -2.13 12.89
CA GLU A 274 20.33 -3.50 13.03
C GLU A 274 21.01 -4.22 14.21
N ARG A 275 22.34 -4.12 14.37
CA ARG A 275 23.06 -4.65 15.55
C ARG A 275 22.50 -4.08 16.85
N ALA A 276 22.29 -2.77 16.93
CA ALA A 276 21.69 -2.11 18.09
C ALA A 276 20.23 -2.52 18.34
N ARG A 277 19.47 -2.82 17.28
CA ARG A 277 18.09 -3.34 17.40
C ARG A 277 18.10 -4.77 17.95
N ILE A 278 18.98 -5.63 17.45
CA ILE A 278 19.15 -7.01 17.92
C ILE A 278 19.50 -6.99 19.41
N GLU A 279 20.43 -6.13 19.82
CA GLU A 279 20.84 -6.02 21.23
C GLU A 279 19.72 -5.48 22.13
N ARG A 280 18.99 -4.45 21.70
CA ARG A 280 17.80 -3.96 22.42
C ARG A 280 16.71 -5.03 22.55
N SER A 281 16.52 -5.86 21.53
CA SER A 281 15.56 -6.95 21.60
C SER A 281 16.01 -8.04 22.58
N ARG A 282 17.31 -8.34 22.62
CA ARG A 282 17.92 -9.26 23.59
C ARG A 282 17.69 -8.77 25.01
N SER A 283 17.99 -7.50 25.29
CA SER A 283 17.83 -6.92 26.63
C SER A 283 16.36 -6.84 27.07
N LYS A 284 15.44 -6.48 26.15
CA LYS A 284 14.01 -6.32 26.47
C LYS A 284 13.27 -7.65 26.64
N HIS A 285 13.63 -8.67 25.86
CA HIS A 285 12.89 -9.94 25.82
C HIS A 285 13.65 -11.13 26.41
N GLY A 286 14.91 -10.96 26.81
CA GLY A 286 15.75 -12.02 27.37
C GLY A 286 16.12 -13.13 26.38
N VAL A 287 15.89 -12.92 25.08
CA VAL A 287 16.13 -13.94 24.05
C VAL A 287 17.52 -13.75 23.43
N THR A 288 18.40 -14.74 23.56
CA THR A 288 19.71 -14.76 22.90
C THR A 288 19.53 -14.88 21.38
N PRO A 289 20.02 -13.92 20.58
CA PRO A 289 19.97 -14.01 19.13
C PRO A 289 20.81 -15.20 18.64
N ARG A 290 20.28 -15.97 17.68
CA ARG A 290 21.02 -17.04 16.99
C ARG A 290 22.28 -16.47 16.34
N GLU A 291 23.34 -17.28 16.24
CA GLU A 291 24.59 -16.88 15.57
C GLU A 291 24.35 -16.43 14.14
N ASP A 292 23.54 -17.18 13.37
CA ASP A 292 23.11 -16.79 12.03
C ASP A 292 22.50 -15.38 11.99
N THR A 293 21.71 -14.99 12.98
CA THR A 293 21.08 -13.66 13.04
C THR A 293 22.13 -12.56 13.24
N LYS A 294 23.20 -12.83 13.98
CA LYS A 294 24.31 -11.90 14.18
C LYS A 294 25.20 -11.84 12.94
N ALA A 295 25.50 -12.98 12.34
CA ALA A 295 26.36 -13.08 11.16
C ALA A 295 25.71 -12.42 9.92
N MET A 296 24.38 -12.48 9.84
CA MET A 296 23.60 -11.79 8.80
C MET A 296 23.34 -10.30 9.13
N ALA A 297 23.79 -9.80 10.29
CA ALA A 297 23.56 -8.40 10.67
C ALA A 297 24.37 -7.47 9.76
N GLY A 298 23.67 -6.61 9.03
CA GLY A 298 24.28 -5.77 8.00
C GLY A 298 24.15 -6.30 6.58
N LEU A 299 23.52 -7.47 6.40
CA LEU A 299 23.13 -7.96 5.07
C LEU A 299 21.65 -7.71 4.81
N ILE A 300 21.32 -7.36 3.58
CA ILE A 300 19.95 -7.24 3.09
C ILE A 300 19.77 -8.26 1.97
N MET A 301 18.75 -9.10 2.10
CA MET A 301 18.38 -10.06 1.07
C MET A 301 17.08 -9.63 0.41
N PHE A 302 17.00 -9.78 -0.91
CA PHE A 302 15.79 -9.64 -1.70
C PHE A 302 15.48 -10.94 -2.42
N ALA A 303 14.20 -11.28 -2.53
CA ALA A 303 13.71 -12.35 -3.38
C ALA A 303 12.95 -11.73 -4.56
N THR A 304 13.24 -12.19 -5.78
CA THR A 304 12.59 -11.72 -7.00
C THR A 304 12.48 -12.80 -8.08
N ASN A 305 11.44 -12.72 -8.91
CA ASN A 305 11.32 -13.50 -10.15
C ASN A 305 11.70 -12.67 -11.40
N LEU A 306 12.23 -11.46 -11.23
CA LEU A 306 12.75 -10.64 -12.34
C LEU A 306 14.04 -11.25 -12.91
N LEU A 307 14.10 -11.36 -14.24
CA LEU A 307 15.26 -11.90 -14.95
C LEU A 307 16.47 -10.98 -14.81
N ALA A 308 17.65 -11.56 -14.61
CA ALA A 308 18.88 -10.81 -14.41
C ALA A 308 19.29 -9.98 -15.64
N GLU A 309 18.93 -10.44 -16.84
CA GLU A 309 19.20 -9.77 -18.11
C GLU A 309 18.54 -8.38 -18.17
N ASP A 310 17.27 -8.30 -17.78
CA ASP A 310 16.50 -7.04 -17.80
C ASP A 310 16.64 -6.23 -16.50
N TRP A 311 16.87 -6.93 -15.39
CA TRP A 311 16.90 -6.40 -14.03
C TRP A 311 18.16 -6.80 -13.28
N PRO A 312 19.33 -6.25 -13.66
CA PRO A 312 20.56 -6.50 -12.92
C PRO A 312 20.48 -5.87 -11.52
N ILE A 313 21.38 -6.27 -10.61
CA ILE A 313 21.33 -5.93 -9.18
C ILE A 313 21.22 -4.41 -8.96
N GLU A 314 21.91 -3.63 -9.78
CA GLU A 314 21.99 -2.17 -9.74
C GLU A 314 20.63 -1.51 -9.97
N ARG A 315 19.70 -2.18 -10.67
CA ARG A 315 18.32 -1.68 -10.86
C ARG A 315 17.40 -2.05 -9.70
N LEU A 316 17.63 -3.19 -9.05
CA LEU A 316 16.77 -3.68 -7.98
C LEU A 316 16.89 -2.85 -6.70
N ILE A 317 18.10 -2.37 -6.38
CA ILE A 317 18.31 -1.57 -5.15
C ILE A 317 17.53 -0.24 -5.21
N PRO A 318 17.63 0.60 -6.27
CA PRO A 318 16.82 1.80 -6.43
C PRO A 318 15.31 1.49 -6.48
N LEU A 319 14.91 0.41 -7.16
CA LEU A 319 13.51 -0.01 -7.19
C LEU A 319 12.97 -0.30 -5.78
N TYR A 320 13.70 -1.08 -4.97
CA TYR A 320 13.28 -1.36 -3.60
C TYR A 320 13.26 -0.10 -2.72
N ARG A 321 14.15 0.87 -2.98
CA ARG A 321 14.13 2.14 -2.26
C ARG A 321 12.79 2.86 -2.41
N LEU A 322 12.11 2.78 -3.56
CA LEU A 322 10.81 3.43 -3.77
C LEU A 322 9.77 3.08 -2.69
N ARG A 323 9.89 1.92 -2.02
CA ARG A 323 9.01 1.50 -0.92
C ARG A 323 8.88 2.54 0.20
N TRP A 324 9.86 3.43 0.42
CA TRP A 324 9.71 4.50 1.42
C TRP A 324 8.51 5.42 1.13
N GLN A 325 8.07 5.53 -0.14
CA GLN A 325 6.97 6.39 -0.53
C GLN A 325 5.62 5.93 0.07
N ILE A 326 5.31 4.62 0.07
CA ILE A 326 4.06 4.14 0.68
C ILE A 326 4.06 4.32 2.20
N GLU A 327 5.21 4.17 2.86
CA GLU A 327 5.33 4.49 4.29
C GLU A 327 5.05 5.97 4.57
N LEU A 328 5.59 6.86 3.72
CA LEU A 328 5.32 8.29 3.84
C LEU A 328 3.84 8.58 3.54
N ALA A 329 3.26 7.96 2.51
CA ALA A 329 1.85 8.11 2.16
C ALA A 329 0.95 7.72 3.34
N PHE A 330 1.26 6.64 4.07
CA PHE A 330 0.54 6.29 5.30
C PHE A 330 0.76 7.30 6.43
N LYS A 331 1.97 7.84 6.60
CA LYS A 331 2.24 8.88 7.61
C LYS A 331 1.41 10.14 7.32
N VAL A 332 1.36 10.57 6.06
CA VAL A 332 0.57 11.70 5.59
C VAL A 332 -0.92 11.43 5.82
N LEU A 333 -1.43 10.29 5.33
CA LEU A 333 -2.82 9.87 5.51
C LEU A 333 -3.25 9.93 6.97
N LYS A 334 -2.46 9.35 7.88
CA LYS A 334 -2.77 9.36 9.32
C LYS A 334 -2.60 10.73 9.98
N SER A 335 -1.90 11.66 9.35
CA SER A 335 -1.66 13.01 9.88
C SER A 335 -2.76 14.00 9.51
N ILE A 336 -3.25 13.98 8.26
CA ILE A 336 -4.16 15.03 7.72
C ILE A 336 -5.46 15.13 8.53
N PHE A 337 -6.03 14.01 8.97
CA PHE A 337 -7.27 14.00 9.78
C PHE A 337 -7.09 13.33 11.14
N ALA A 338 -5.89 13.45 11.73
CA ALA A 338 -5.57 12.90 13.06
C ALA A 338 -5.98 11.41 13.23
N MET A 339 -5.88 10.60 12.17
CA MET A 339 -6.38 9.22 12.14
C MET A 339 -5.57 8.22 13.00
N ARG A 340 -4.70 8.72 13.89
CA ARG A 340 -3.74 7.90 14.65
C ARG A 340 -4.42 7.01 15.69
N ALA A 341 -5.52 7.49 16.28
CA ALA A 341 -6.27 6.77 17.30
C ALA A 341 -7.75 6.74 16.91
N VAL A 342 -8.27 5.55 16.61
CA VAL A 342 -9.70 5.38 16.35
C VAL A 342 -10.43 5.52 17.68
N PRO A 343 -11.42 6.41 17.82
CA PRO A 343 -12.05 6.67 19.12
C PRO A 343 -13.06 5.58 19.53
N ALA A 344 -13.54 4.77 18.59
CA ALA A 344 -14.63 3.84 18.79
C ALA A 344 -14.18 2.44 19.23
N LYS A 345 -14.83 1.89 20.27
CA LYS A 345 -14.68 0.47 20.68
C LYS A 345 -15.44 -0.48 19.77
N ASP A 346 -16.64 -0.07 19.36
CA ASP A 346 -17.52 -0.85 18.47
C ASP A 346 -16.88 -0.97 17.08
N PRO A 347 -16.68 -2.20 16.56
CA PRO A 347 -16.02 -2.40 15.27
C PRO A 347 -16.73 -1.72 14.09
N ALA A 348 -18.06 -1.70 14.08
CA ALA A 348 -18.83 -1.07 13.00
C ALA A 348 -18.63 0.45 12.99
N LEU A 349 -18.76 1.11 14.15
CA LEU A 349 -18.49 2.53 14.27
C LEU A 349 -17.02 2.88 13.96
N ALA A 350 -16.07 2.05 14.40
CA ALA A 350 -14.65 2.21 14.09
C ALA A 350 -14.39 2.14 12.57
N ARG A 351 -15.01 1.17 11.88
CA ARG A 351 -14.95 1.04 10.43
C ARG A 351 -15.50 2.29 9.74
N THR A 352 -16.67 2.78 10.16
CA THR A 352 -17.24 4.04 9.65
C THR A 352 -16.30 5.21 9.86
N TRP A 353 -15.73 5.37 11.05
CA TRP A 353 -14.82 6.46 11.36
C TRP A 353 -13.57 6.44 10.47
N ILE A 354 -12.97 5.27 10.25
CA ILE A 354 -11.81 5.12 9.37
C ILE A 354 -12.19 5.44 7.93
N LEU A 355 -13.27 4.85 7.40
CA LEU A 355 -13.67 5.05 6.00
C LEU A 355 -14.09 6.49 5.71
N ALA A 356 -14.77 7.16 6.64
CA ALA A 356 -15.10 8.58 6.48
C ALA A 356 -13.85 9.46 6.45
N ASN A 357 -12.86 9.17 7.30
CA ASN A 357 -11.56 9.85 7.26
C ASN A 357 -10.79 9.58 5.96
N LEU A 358 -10.82 8.34 5.44
CA LEU A 358 -10.24 8.00 4.13
C LEU A 358 -10.94 8.75 2.99
N ALA A 359 -12.27 8.85 3.03
CA ALA A 359 -13.05 9.62 2.07
C ALA A 359 -12.67 11.11 2.10
N ALA A 360 -12.54 11.69 3.30
CA ALA A 360 -12.09 13.07 3.48
C ALA A 360 -10.68 13.29 2.90
N ALA A 361 -9.74 12.37 3.13
CA ALA A 361 -8.37 12.43 2.58
C ALA A 361 -8.33 12.34 1.07
N LEU A 362 -9.13 11.45 0.47
CA LEU A 362 -9.22 11.34 -0.97
C LEU A 362 -9.87 12.58 -1.59
N LEU A 363 -10.93 13.12 -0.99
CA LEU A 363 -11.57 14.37 -1.43
C LEU A 363 -10.57 15.54 -1.39
N ALA A 364 -9.85 15.71 -0.27
CA ALA A 364 -8.84 16.76 -0.15
C ALA A 364 -7.75 16.65 -1.24
N ASN A 365 -7.27 15.43 -1.50
CA ASN A 365 -6.28 15.17 -2.55
C ASN A 365 -6.82 15.46 -3.96
N LEU A 366 -8.08 15.10 -4.25
CA LEU A 366 -8.72 15.36 -5.54
C LEU A 366 -8.89 16.87 -5.78
N LEU A 367 -9.32 17.61 -4.76
CA LEU A 367 -9.47 19.06 -4.84
C LEU A 367 -8.13 19.77 -4.98
N ALA A 368 -7.12 19.35 -4.20
CA ALA A 368 -5.74 19.85 -4.37
C ALA A 368 -5.21 19.58 -5.79
N SER A 369 -5.49 18.38 -6.33
CA SER A 369 -5.08 18.03 -7.70
C SER A 369 -5.83 18.85 -8.76
N ALA A 370 -7.10 19.19 -8.53
CA ALA A 370 -7.85 20.08 -9.40
C ALA A 370 -7.26 21.50 -9.40
N LEU A 371 -6.92 22.02 -8.22
CA LEU A 371 -6.26 23.32 -8.06
C LEU A 371 -4.89 23.34 -8.76
N GLU A 372 -4.06 22.31 -8.57
CA GLU A 372 -2.76 22.20 -9.25
C GLU A 372 -2.88 22.22 -10.77
N ARG A 373 -3.95 21.66 -11.35
CA ARG A 373 -4.20 21.67 -12.80
C ARG A 373 -4.71 23.02 -13.31
N ALA A 374 -5.41 23.77 -12.46
CA ALA A 374 -5.88 25.12 -12.79
C ALA A 374 -4.76 26.17 -12.73
N ILE A 375 -3.67 25.88 -12.00
CA ILE A 375 -2.48 26.74 -11.92
C ILE A 375 -1.51 26.38 -13.06
N PRO A 376 -1.03 27.36 -13.87
CA PRO A 376 -0.03 27.09 -14.90
C PRO A 376 1.20 26.37 -14.32
N PRO A 377 1.75 25.33 -14.98
CA PRO A 377 2.90 24.64 -14.45
C PRO A 377 4.08 25.61 -14.28
N SER A 378 4.76 25.52 -13.15
CA SER A 378 5.96 26.33 -12.90
C SER A 378 6.98 26.15 -14.03
N ASN A 379 7.69 27.22 -14.40
CA ASN A 379 8.70 27.21 -15.48
C ASN A 379 9.78 26.11 -15.30
N HIS A 380 9.97 25.60 -14.07
CA HIS A 380 10.84 24.47 -13.76
C HIS A 380 10.30 23.10 -14.24
N ARG A 381 8.98 22.83 -14.18
CA ARG A 381 8.38 21.59 -14.75
C ARG A 381 8.54 21.54 -16.28
N ARG A 382 8.58 22.69 -16.94
CA ARG A 382 8.77 22.80 -18.40
C ARG A 382 10.18 22.43 -18.86
N ARG A 383 11.19 22.54 -17.99
CA ARG A 383 12.58 22.15 -18.30
C ARG A 383 12.82 20.65 -18.15
N LEU A 384 12.17 19.99 -17.20
CA LEU A 384 12.28 18.54 -16.96
C LEU A 384 11.50 17.68 -17.96
N SER A 385 10.54 18.27 -18.67
CA SER A 385 9.72 17.62 -19.71
C SER A 385 10.34 17.67 -21.11
N LYS A 386 11.46 18.37 -21.31
CA LYS A 386 12.24 18.19 -22.53
C LYS A 386 12.86 16.79 -22.50
N PRO A 387 12.57 15.91 -23.47
CA PRO A 387 13.29 14.66 -23.57
C PRO A 387 14.77 14.99 -23.68
N LEU A 388 15.60 14.35 -22.85
CA LEU A 388 17.03 14.25 -23.12
C LEU A 388 17.14 13.67 -24.53
N GLN A 389 17.57 14.47 -25.49
CA GLN A 389 17.89 13.98 -26.82
C GLN A 389 19.01 12.96 -26.64
N ASN A 390 18.67 11.68 -26.75
CA ASN A 390 19.70 10.66 -26.92
C ASN A 390 20.46 11.03 -28.20
N PRO A 391 21.80 11.08 -28.18
CA PRO A 391 22.56 11.25 -29.41
C PRO A 391 22.17 10.13 -30.38
N ALA A 392 21.94 10.49 -31.64
CA ALA A 392 21.56 9.54 -32.68
C ALA A 392 22.53 8.34 -32.69
N PRO A 393 22.05 7.11 -32.87
CA PRO A 393 22.91 5.95 -32.95
C PRO A 393 23.91 6.15 -34.10
N ARG A 394 25.21 6.04 -33.79
CA ARG A 394 26.25 6.01 -34.82
C ARG A 394 25.99 4.82 -35.73
N PRO A 395 26.02 4.98 -37.07
CA PRO A 395 25.88 3.86 -37.98
C PRO A 395 27.01 2.84 -37.74
N VAL A 396 26.62 1.58 -37.61
CA VAL A 396 27.53 0.44 -37.47
C VAL A 396 28.27 0.26 -38.80
N PRO A 397 29.61 0.13 -38.83
CA PRO A 397 30.31 -0.11 -40.07
C PRO A 397 29.91 -1.50 -40.61
N HIS A 398 29.38 -1.54 -41.83
CA HIS A 398 29.12 -2.79 -42.54
C HIS A 398 30.45 -3.52 -42.75
N SER A 399 30.55 -4.73 -42.19
CA SER A 399 31.64 -5.65 -42.50
C SER A 399 31.51 -6.10 -43.94
N HIS A 400 32.43 -5.66 -44.79
CA HIS A 400 32.61 -6.24 -46.12
C HIS A 400 33.02 -7.70 -45.95
N ARG A 401 32.11 -8.63 -46.28
CA ARG A 401 32.46 -10.01 -46.58
C ARG A 401 33.41 -10.01 -47.77
N ARG A 402 34.65 -10.46 -47.57
CA ARG A 402 35.54 -10.86 -48.67
C ARG A 402 34.95 -12.11 -49.33
N PRO A 403 34.84 -12.17 -50.67
CA PRO A 403 34.69 -13.43 -51.37
C PRO A 403 36.02 -14.19 -51.33
N SER A 404 35.92 -15.50 -51.16
CA SER A 404 36.99 -16.47 -51.34
C SER A 404 37.66 -16.32 -52.70
N THR A 405 38.98 -16.14 -52.72
CA THR A 405 39.81 -16.39 -53.90
C THR A 405 40.12 -17.88 -53.99
N GLY A 406 40.15 -18.42 -55.21
CA GLY A 406 40.74 -19.73 -55.49
C GLY A 406 42.25 -19.76 -55.28
#